data_AF-A0A165VG73-F1
#
_entry.id   AF-A0A165VG73-F1
#
_cell.length_a   1.000
_cell.length_b   1.000
_cell.length_c   1.000
_cell.angle_alpha   90.00
_cell.angle_beta   90.00
_cell.angle_gamma   90.00
#
_symmetry.space_group_name_H-M   'P 1'
#
loop_
_entity.id
_entity.type
_entity.pdbx_description
1 polymer ?
#
loop_
_entity_poly.entity_id
_entity_poly.type
_entity_poly.pdbx_seq_one_letter_code
_entity_poly.pdbx_strand_id
1 'polypeptide(L)'
;MKTSRPLKAISSNTVFGEGDVFVLFGELFGRGYATGLIDQAKAAGMTVIGITVGRPDENNKPRALTPEELAEAEANLGGKIINVPLRAGFELDAPEGTATPTDLVNEMTIKDWQDHKLDWDHVEICRDLGSNRFKGALSQVMEQLDTMIPTGKNVFFAHTMAGGIPRAKVFMAIANRIYKGRGARYMPSQSLIESDLGKLILKNFEEVTANSFGYLLEASKTLRDRVEAAGGEVRYTAYGYHGTRILIEDEYRWQTYTNYTQGYAKMALENFAESAWKDGVKATVFNCPEIRTNSSDVFAGIELSLLPLLQAFKKEGGGAWVDALWQKCEGMLKPEASLEEVLQKVSDYQTSEAMQPFYNFEAWPMPNSAEQVDKTVGTSQEIVDMHSERNVLVSDELSQHVVAATGMLMFGEASQPEGPALWLDHDLVAKRLIQEHGA
;
A
#
# COMPACT_ATOMS: atom_id res chain seq x y z
N MET A 1 -8.36 -8.69 -14.38
CA MET A 1 -7.80 -8.12 -15.64
C MET A 1 -6.73 -9.08 -16.20
N LYS A 2 -6.36 -9.01 -17.50
CA LYS A 2 -5.29 -9.85 -18.11
C LYS A 2 -3.97 -9.12 -18.35
N THR A 3 -3.99 -7.80 -18.30
CA THR A 3 -2.82 -6.92 -18.43
C THR A 3 -3.02 -5.72 -17.51
N SER A 4 -1.95 -4.99 -17.19
CA SER A 4 -2.06 -3.71 -16.49
C SER A 4 -2.87 -2.69 -17.31
N ARG A 5 -3.49 -1.72 -16.61
CA ARG A 5 -4.23 -0.60 -17.21
C ARG A 5 -3.55 0.71 -16.81
N PRO A 6 -2.53 1.16 -17.55
CA PRO A 6 -1.80 2.36 -17.19
C PRO A 6 -2.63 3.62 -17.35
N LEU A 7 -2.49 4.54 -16.40
CA LEU A 7 -2.96 5.90 -16.56
C LEU A 7 -2.09 6.60 -17.61
N LYS A 8 -2.72 7.15 -18.65
CA LYS A 8 -2.00 7.61 -19.86
C LYS A 8 -1.69 9.10 -19.86
N ALA A 9 -2.41 9.88 -19.06
CA ALA A 9 -2.32 11.32 -19.04
C ALA A 9 -2.32 11.86 -17.61
N ILE A 10 -1.75 13.05 -17.42
CA ILE A 10 -1.80 13.77 -16.15
C ILE A 10 -3.11 14.55 -16.11
N SER A 11 -4.04 14.09 -15.28
CA SER A 11 -5.31 14.76 -15.04
C SER A 11 -5.15 15.90 -14.03
N SER A 12 -5.97 16.94 -14.17
CA SER A 12 -6.07 18.03 -13.19
C SER A 12 -7.30 17.85 -12.32
N ASN A 13 -7.20 18.29 -11.07
CA ASN A 13 -8.36 18.33 -10.19
C ASN A 13 -9.36 19.40 -10.72
N THR A 14 -10.61 19.00 -10.90
CA THR A 14 -11.71 19.88 -11.33
C THR A 14 -12.92 19.82 -10.42
N VAL A 15 -12.91 18.92 -9.42
CA VAL A 15 -14.06 18.68 -8.54
C VAL A 15 -13.83 19.32 -7.18
N PHE A 16 -12.66 19.09 -6.57
CA PHE A 16 -12.45 19.39 -5.15
C PHE A 16 -11.89 20.79 -4.91
N GLY A 17 -12.42 21.47 -3.89
CA GLY A 17 -11.92 22.78 -3.46
C GLY A 17 -12.30 23.13 -2.02
N GLU A 18 -12.35 24.44 -1.74
CA GLU A 18 -12.58 24.95 -0.39
C GLU A 18 -13.93 24.49 0.20
N GLY A 19 -13.85 23.92 1.40
CA GLY A 19 -15.01 23.42 2.14
C GLY A 19 -15.55 22.07 1.69
N ASP A 20 -14.97 21.45 0.65
CA ASP A 20 -15.16 20.02 0.39
C ASP A 20 -14.44 19.19 1.45
N VAL A 21 -14.82 17.92 1.60
CA VAL A 21 -14.34 17.08 2.71
C VAL A 21 -13.48 15.94 2.18
N PHE A 22 -12.25 15.86 2.69
CA PHE A 22 -11.37 14.73 2.48
C PHE A 22 -11.40 13.82 3.71
N VAL A 23 -11.64 12.54 3.52
CA VAL A 23 -11.75 11.54 4.57
C VAL A 23 -10.62 10.51 4.41
N LEU A 24 -9.65 10.54 5.31
CA LEU A 24 -8.64 9.49 5.41
C LEU A 24 -9.23 8.26 6.09
N PHE A 25 -9.51 7.22 5.32
CA PHE A 25 -10.01 5.93 5.79
C PHE A 25 -8.85 4.96 6.06
N GLY A 26 -8.17 5.24 7.17
CA GLY A 26 -7.00 4.58 7.70
C GLY A 26 -6.30 5.56 8.66
N GLU A 27 -5.22 5.14 9.32
CA GLU A 27 -4.48 6.01 10.23
C GLU A 27 -3.11 6.35 9.62
N LEU A 28 -2.71 7.62 9.70
CA LEU A 28 -1.46 8.10 9.11
C LEU A 28 -0.29 7.78 10.05
N PHE A 29 0.59 6.88 9.61
CA PHE A 29 1.82 6.54 10.33
C PHE A 29 3.06 6.92 9.52
N GLY A 30 3.85 7.85 10.03
CA GLY A 30 5.08 8.29 9.40
C GLY A 30 4.89 8.81 7.97
N ARG A 31 5.92 8.66 7.13
CA ARG A 31 5.89 9.05 5.72
C ARG A 31 5.53 7.83 4.86
N GLY A 32 4.29 7.78 4.42
CA GLY A 32 3.78 6.76 3.48
C GLY A 32 2.95 7.41 2.38
N TYR A 33 2.52 6.64 1.40
CA TYR A 33 1.79 7.13 0.23
C TYR A 33 0.66 8.14 0.52
N ALA A 34 -0.09 7.93 1.62
CA ALA A 34 -1.20 8.78 2.01
C ALA A 34 -0.80 10.24 2.26
N THR A 35 0.45 10.53 2.66
CA THR A 35 0.88 11.91 2.93
C THR A 35 0.75 12.77 1.68
N GLY A 36 1.20 12.26 0.52
CA GLY A 36 1.14 13.00 -0.74
C GLY A 36 -0.28 13.38 -1.13
N LEU A 37 -1.26 12.47 -0.94
CA LEU A 37 -2.66 12.75 -1.27
C LEU A 37 -3.31 13.72 -0.27
N ILE A 38 -3.01 13.60 1.02
CA ILE A 38 -3.47 14.52 2.06
C ILE A 38 -2.95 15.93 1.78
N ASP A 39 -1.69 16.07 1.38
CA ASP A 39 -1.08 17.37 1.06
C ASP A 39 -1.81 18.05 -0.10
N GLN A 40 -2.24 17.29 -1.13
CA GLN A 40 -3.06 17.84 -2.22
C GLN A 40 -4.44 18.29 -1.74
N ALA A 41 -5.11 17.49 -0.91
CA ALA A 41 -6.41 17.85 -0.35
C ALA A 41 -6.33 19.14 0.49
N LYS A 42 -5.29 19.26 1.33
CA LYS A 42 -5.02 20.49 2.10
C LYS A 42 -4.72 21.68 1.20
N ALA A 43 -3.89 21.51 0.19
CA ALA A 43 -3.54 22.56 -0.77
C ALA A 43 -4.78 23.06 -1.55
N ALA A 44 -5.76 22.19 -1.80
CA ALA A 44 -7.05 22.55 -2.41
C ALA A 44 -8.04 23.22 -1.43
N GLY A 45 -7.70 23.35 -0.14
CA GLY A 45 -8.56 23.96 0.88
C GLY A 45 -9.65 23.03 1.43
N MET A 46 -9.51 21.71 1.23
CA MET A 46 -10.47 20.75 1.76
C MET A 46 -10.37 20.63 3.28
N THR A 47 -11.50 20.35 3.93
CA THR A 47 -11.52 19.93 5.33
C THR A 47 -11.04 18.49 5.44
N VAL A 48 -9.94 18.25 6.15
CA VAL A 48 -9.40 16.90 6.39
C VAL A 48 -10.03 16.30 7.64
N ILE A 49 -10.62 15.12 7.48
CA ILE A 49 -11.15 14.27 8.55
C ILE A 49 -10.48 12.91 8.45
N GLY A 50 -10.09 12.33 9.57
CA GLY A 50 -9.52 10.99 9.65
C GLY A 50 -10.31 10.08 10.57
N ILE A 51 -9.96 8.80 10.50
CA ILE A 51 -10.35 7.80 11.50
C ILE A 51 -9.14 7.39 12.32
N THR A 52 -9.36 6.64 13.39
CA THR A 52 -8.30 5.98 14.14
C THR A 52 -8.54 4.48 14.19
N VAL A 53 -7.47 3.68 14.21
CA VAL A 53 -7.56 2.25 14.52
C VAL A 53 -7.69 2.00 16.03
N GLY A 54 -7.60 3.06 16.84
CA GLY A 54 -7.55 3.00 18.30
C GLY A 54 -6.22 2.48 18.82
N ARG A 55 -6.20 2.11 20.09
CA ARG A 55 -5.04 1.46 20.75
C ARG A 55 -5.51 0.20 21.47
N PRO A 56 -4.63 -0.77 21.74
CA PRO A 56 -4.98 -1.86 22.64
C PRO A 56 -5.12 -1.33 24.08
N ASP A 57 -6.09 -1.87 24.81
CA ASP A 57 -6.13 -1.80 26.26
C ASP A 57 -5.23 -2.87 26.90
N GLU A 58 -5.25 -2.98 28.23
CA GLU A 58 -4.49 -3.99 28.98
C GLU A 58 -4.87 -5.44 28.65
N ASN A 59 -6.04 -5.66 28.05
CA ASN A 59 -6.56 -6.96 27.61
C ASN A 59 -6.50 -7.14 26.08
N ASN A 60 -5.73 -6.31 25.36
CA ASN A 60 -5.61 -6.26 23.89
C ASN A 60 -6.91 -5.96 23.13
N LYS A 61 -7.96 -5.49 23.81
CA LYS A 61 -9.20 -5.01 23.14
C LYS A 61 -8.97 -3.62 22.56
N PRO A 62 -9.61 -3.26 21.44
CA PRO A 62 -9.54 -1.90 20.91
C PRO A 62 -10.19 -0.90 21.88
N ARG A 63 -9.46 0.16 22.21
CA ARG A 63 -9.97 1.34 22.90
C ARG A 63 -9.79 2.59 22.02
N ALA A 64 -10.65 3.57 22.25
CA ALA A 64 -10.47 4.92 21.72
C ALA A 64 -9.13 5.53 22.19
N LEU A 65 -8.68 6.56 21.46
CA LEU A 65 -7.52 7.36 21.84
C LEU A 65 -7.83 8.16 23.11
N THR A 66 -6.83 8.31 23.99
CA THR A 66 -6.90 9.30 25.08
C THR A 66 -6.90 10.73 24.49
N PRO A 67 -7.25 11.77 25.27
CA PRO A 67 -7.19 13.15 24.78
C PRO A 67 -5.82 13.54 24.22
N GLU A 68 -4.73 13.08 24.84
CA GLU A 68 -3.36 13.34 24.40
C GLU A 68 -3.03 12.60 23.10
N GLU A 69 -3.38 11.31 23.01
CA GLU A 69 -3.18 10.51 21.79
C GLU A 69 -4.01 11.08 20.62
N LEU A 70 -5.22 11.55 20.89
CA LEU A 70 -6.09 12.16 19.89
C LEU A 70 -5.51 13.49 19.41
N ALA A 71 -5.06 14.36 20.31
CA ALA A 71 -4.45 15.64 19.94
C ALA A 71 -3.18 15.45 19.10
N GLU A 72 -2.33 14.47 19.44
CA GLU A 72 -1.15 14.13 18.64
C GLU A 72 -1.55 13.61 17.26
N ALA A 73 -2.53 12.71 17.18
CA ALA A 73 -2.99 12.16 15.92
C ALA A 73 -3.64 13.21 15.02
N GLU A 74 -4.45 14.13 15.58
CA GLU A 74 -5.05 15.26 14.85
C GLU A 74 -4.00 16.26 14.36
N ALA A 75 -2.97 16.53 15.17
CA ALA A 75 -1.84 17.37 14.77
C ALA A 75 -1.05 16.75 13.62
N ASN A 76 -0.78 15.44 13.68
CA ASN A 76 -0.09 14.70 12.62
C ASN A 76 -0.92 14.66 11.32
N LEU A 77 -2.23 14.44 11.42
CA LEU A 77 -3.12 14.47 10.27
C LEU A 77 -3.28 15.89 9.70
N GLY A 78 -3.27 16.91 10.56
CA GLY A 78 -3.66 18.28 10.23
C GLY A 78 -5.16 18.40 9.97
N GLY A 79 -5.97 17.68 10.75
CA GLY A 79 -7.42 17.57 10.59
C GLY A 79 -8.07 16.86 11.79
N LYS A 80 -9.40 16.85 11.84
CA LYS A 80 -10.14 16.19 12.93
C LYS A 80 -10.06 14.67 12.80
N ILE A 81 -10.08 13.96 13.92
CA ILE A 81 -10.18 12.49 13.93
C ILE A 81 -11.46 12.06 14.64
N ILE A 82 -12.24 11.21 13.96
CA ILE A 82 -13.37 10.53 14.58
C ILE A 82 -12.81 9.44 15.51
N ASN A 83 -12.91 9.66 16.82
CA ASN A 83 -12.28 8.84 17.85
C ASN A 83 -13.08 7.56 18.17
N VAL A 84 -13.32 6.74 17.14
CA VAL A 84 -13.93 5.41 17.24
C VAL A 84 -12.89 4.38 16.76
N PRO A 85 -12.56 3.35 17.55
CA PRO A 85 -11.47 2.43 17.23
C PRO A 85 -11.84 1.49 16.06
N LEU A 86 -11.43 1.86 14.85
CA LEU A 86 -11.74 1.16 13.62
C LEU A 86 -10.63 0.18 13.21
N ARG A 87 -10.28 -0.75 14.10
CA ARG A 87 -9.27 -1.79 13.85
C ARG A 87 -9.82 -2.84 12.86
N ALA A 88 -9.30 -2.89 11.64
CA ALA A 88 -9.61 -3.97 10.71
C ALA A 88 -8.93 -5.29 11.11
N GLY A 89 -9.33 -6.40 10.50
CA GLY A 89 -8.83 -7.74 10.81
C GLY A 89 -9.53 -8.36 12.02
N PHE A 90 -9.21 -9.64 12.26
CA PHE A 90 -9.88 -10.47 13.27
C PHE A 90 -8.89 -11.26 14.13
N GLU A 91 -7.59 -11.06 13.98
CA GLU A 91 -6.56 -11.88 14.62
C GLU A 91 -6.54 -11.78 16.15
N LEU A 92 -7.21 -10.78 16.71
CA LEU A 92 -7.36 -10.53 18.15
C LEU A 92 -8.83 -10.58 18.60
N ASP A 93 -9.73 -11.10 17.77
CA ASP A 93 -11.16 -11.26 18.09
C ASP A 93 -11.46 -12.72 18.42
N ALA A 94 -12.28 -12.96 19.44
CA ALA A 94 -12.71 -14.29 19.87
C ALA A 94 -13.97 -14.22 20.76
N PRO A 95 -14.74 -15.32 20.86
CA PRO A 95 -15.72 -15.49 21.92
C PRO A 95 -15.10 -15.30 23.32
N GLU A 96 -15.87 -14.77 24.26
CA GLU A 96 -15.39 -14.55 25.63
C GLU A 96 -14.88 -15.86 26.26
N GLY A 97 -13.69 -15.82 26.85
CA GLY A 97 -13.05 -16.97 27.49
C GLY A 97 -12.41 -17.97 26.53
N THR A 98 -12.36 -17.69 25.23
CA THR A 98 -11.72 -18.56 24.22
C THR A 98 -10.48 -17.91 23.60
N ALA A 99 -9.64 -18.72 22.95
CA ALA A 99 -8.39 -18.28 22.34
C ALA A 99 -8.64 -17.42 21.08
N THR A 100 -7.88 -16.34 20.90
CA THR A 100 -7.85 -15.60 19.63
C THR A 100 -7.06 -16.34 18.56
N PRO A 101 -7.23 -16.02 17.26
CA PRO A 101 -6.37 -16.58 16.22
C PRO A 101 -4.88 -16.31 16.47
N THR A 102 -4.53 -15.17 17.09
CA THR A 102 -3.16 -14.87 17.52
C THR A 102 -2.67 -15.81 18.61
N ASP A 103 -3.53 -16.19 19.57
CA ASP A 103 -3.17 -17.16 20.60
C ASP A 103 -2.89 -18.53 19.99
N LEU A 104 -3.75 -18.99 19.06
CA LEU A 104 -3.57 -20.27 18.37
C LEU A 104 -2.23 -20.35 17.62
N VAL A 105 -1.87 -19.32 16.85
CA VAL A 105 -0.59 -19.33 16.11
C VAL A 105 0.63 -19.07 17.00
N ASN A 106 0.45 -18.60 18.24
CA ASN A 106 1.54 -18.45 19.19
C ASN A 106 1.96 -19.77 19.85
N GLU A 107 1.20 -20.84 19.66
CA GLU A 107 1.59 -22.21 20.02
C GLU A 107 2.62 -22.80 19.05
N MET A 108 2.71 -22.25 17.83
CA MET A 108 3.62 -22.73 16.80
C MET A 108 5.08 -22.42 17.11
N THR A 109 5.96 -23.34 16.74
CA THR A 109 7.41 -23.20 16.79
C THR A 109 8.02 -23.21 15.38
N ILE A 110 9.31 -22.85 15.27
CA ILE A 110 10.02 -22.93 13.99
C ILE A 110 10.11 -24.36 13.42
N LYS A 111 9.90 -25.39 14.27
CA LYS A 111 10.01 -26.79 13.88
C LYS A 111 8.71 -27.40 13.36
N ASP A 112 7.57 -26.89 13.77
CA ASP A 112 6.26 -27.54 13.55
C ASP A 112 5.21 -26.64 12.87
N TRP A 113 5.48 -25.34 12.66
CA TRP A 113 4.52 -24.41 12.06
C TRP A 113 3.97 -24.84 10.68
N GLN A 114 4.70 -25.64 9.92
CA GLN A 114 4.25 -26.14 8.61
C GLN A 114 3.15 -27.20 8.74
N ASP A 115 3.25 -28.03 9.77
CA ASP A 115 2.38 -29.19 9.99
C ASP A 115 1.28 -28.90 11.02
N HIS A 116 1.46 -27.86 11.84
CA HIS A 116 0.48 -27.40 12.83
C HIS A 116 -0.87 -27.10 12.15
N LYS A 117 -1.95 -27.55 12.78
CA LYS A 117 -3.32 -27.40 12.28
C LYS A 117 -4.13 -26.48 13.18
N LEU A 118 -4.90 -25.61 12.54
CA LEU A 118 -5.82 -24.72 13.24
C LEU A 118 -7.22 -25.34 13.26
N ASP A 119 -7.96 -25.05 14.33
CA ASP A 119 -9.41 -25.26 14.36
C ASP A 119 -10.07 -24.18 13.49
N TRP A 120 -10.39 -24.55 12.25
CA TRP A 120 -10.95 -23.61 11.28
C TRP A 120 -12.38 -23.18 11.61
N ASP A 121 -13.17 -24.01 12.29
CA ASP A 121 -14.53 -23.63 12.69
C ASP A 121 -14.45 -22.51 13.73
N HIS A 122 -13.53 -22.63 14.69
CA HIS A 122 -13.27 -21.56 15.67
C HIS A 122 -12.70 -20.29 15.01
N VAL A 123 -11.78 -20.43 14.04
CA VAL A 123 -11.22 -19.28 13.30
C VAL A 123 -12.30 -18.50 12.55
N GLU A 124 -13.28 -19.16 11.92
CA GLU A 124 -14.38 -18.47 11.24
C GLU A 124 -15.31 -17.75 12.23
N ILE A 125 -15.57 -18.32 13.42
CA ILE A 125 -16.31 -17.60 14.48
C ILE A 125 -15.58 -16.32 14.87
N CYS A 126 -14.26 -16.38 15.06
CA CYS A 126 -13.43 -15.21 15.35
C CYS A 126 -13.49 -14.17 14.22
N ARG A 127 -13.44 -14.63 12.96
CA ARG A 127 -13.56 -13.77 11.77
C ARG A 127 -14.89 -13.04 11.72
N ASP A 128 -15.99 -13.73 11.98
CA ASP A 128 -17.33 -13.14 12.01
C ASP A 128 -17.45 -12.09 13.11
N LEU A 129 -16.90 -12.36 14.30
CA LEU A 129 -16.86 -11.40 15.40
C LEU A 129 -16.05 -10.14 15.04
N GLY A 130 -14.85 -10.31 14.47
CA GLY A 130 -14.01 -9.20 14.02
C GLY A 130 -14.70 -8.36 12.94
N SER A 131 -15.34 -9.01 11.98
CA SER A 131 -16.10 -8.35 10.90
C SER A 131 -17.30 -7.57 11.44
N ASN A 132 -18.07 -8.16 12.35
CA ASN A 132 -19.21 -7.50 12.99
C ASN A 132 -18.77 -6.32 13.87
N ARG A 133 -17.66 -6.48 14.61
CA ARG A 133 -17.05 -5.38 15.38
C ARG A 133 -16.65 -4.22 14.46
N PHE A 134 -15.96 -4.52 13.35
CA PHE A 134 -15.55 -3.49 12.40
C PHE A 134 -16.76 -2.76 11.80
N LYS A 135 -17.78 -3.48 11.33
CA LYS A 135 -19.01 -2.89 10.78
C LYS A 135 -19.78 -2.04 11.80
N GLY A 136 -19.87 -2.51 13.05
CA GLY A 136 -20.52 -1.76 14.13
C GLY A 136 -19.79 -0.45 14.46
N ALA A 137 -18.46 -0.48 14.52
CA ALA A 137 -17.64 0.73 14.69
C ALA A 137 -17.77 1.66 13.46
N LEU A 138 -17.76 1.10 12.26
CA LEU A 138 -17.89 1.87 11.01
C LEU A 138 -19.24 2.59 10.92
N SER A 139 -20.34 1.98 11.39
CA SER A 139 -21.64 2.66 11.46
C SER A 139 -21.57 3.93 12.31
N GLN A 140 -20.94 3.85 13.50
CA GLN A 140 -20.76 5.01 14.37
C GLN A 140 -19.87 6.09 13.74
N VAL A 141 -18.82 5.67 13.01
CA VAL A 141 -17.98 6.59 12.24
C VAL A 141 -18.80 7.31 11.17
N MET A 142 -19.63 6.60 10.41
CA MET A 142 -20.47 7.18 9.37
C MET A 142 -21.53 8.13 9.93
N GLU A 143 -22.16 7.78 11.06
CA GLU A 143 -23.11 8.66 11.76
C GLU A 143 -22.45 9.99 12.17
N GLN A 144 -21.25 9.93 12.75
CA GLN A 144 -20.53 11.14 13.14
C GLN A 144 -20.07 11.93 11.91
N LEU A 145 -19.51 11.25 10.91
CA LEU A 145 -19.03 11.86 9.68
C LEU A 145 -20.14 12.60 8.93
N ASP A 146 -21.36 12.04 8.88
CA ASP A 146 -22.49 12.65 8.18
C ASP A 146 -22.80 14.07 8.68
N THR A 147 -22.65 14.29 10.00
CA THR A 147 -22.84 15.62 10.62
C THR A 147 -21.74 16.62 10.29
N MET A 148 -20.60 16.15 9.79
CA MET A 148 -19.43 16.96 9.47
C MET A 148 -19.37 17.37 7.99
N ILE A 149 -20.25 16.82 7.14
CA ILE A 149 -20.27 17.09 5.69
C ILE A 149 -21.41 18.06 5.35
N PRO A 150 -21.09 19.33 5.01
CA PRO A 150 -22.11 20.32 4.65
C PRO A 150 -22.89 19.93 3.39
N THR A 151 -24.14 20.38 3.29
CA THR A 151 -24.99 20.18 2.11
C THR A 151 -24.33 20.76 0.86
N GLY A 152 -24.32 19.99 -0.23
CA GLY A 152 -23.81 20.39 -1.55
C GLY A 152 -22.29 20.40 -1.67
N LYS A 153 -21.56 19.89 -0.66
CA LYS A 153 -20.09 19.75 -0.70
C LYS A 153 -19.68 18.38 -1.22
N ASN A 154 -18.52 18.33 -1.86
CA ASN A 154 -17.93 17.10 -2.37
C ASN A 154 -17.24 16.31 -1.25
N VAL A 155 -17.14 15.01 -1.43
CA VAL A 155 -16.50 14.11 -0.47
C VAL A 155 -15.50 13.20 -1.17
N PHE A 156 -14.27 13.19 -0.67
CA PHE A 156 -13.21 12.32 -1.13
C PHE A 156 -12.86 11.33 0.00
N PHE A 157 -13.23 10.07 -0.15
CA PHE A 157 -12.75 8.99 0.71
C PHE A 157 -11.44 8.38 0.17
N ALA A 158 -10.37 8.44 0.96
CA ALA A 158 -9.09 7.82 0.64
C ALA A 158 -8.82 6.63 1.57
N HIS A 159 -8.99 5.42 1.05
CA HIS A 159 -8.74 4.16 1.76
C HIS A 159 -7.25 3.82 1.74
N THR A 160 -6.70 3.55 2.93
CA THR A 160 -5.27 3.27 3.12
C THR A 160 -4.99 2.04 3.96
N MET A 161 -6.03 1.30 4.36
CA MET A 161 -5.87 0.09 5.17
C MET A 161 -5.19 -1.02 4.37
N ALA A 162 -4.07 -1.51 4.88
CA ALA A 162 -3.40 -2.71 4.38
C ALA A 162 -2.60 -3.35 5.52
N GLY A 163 -2.64 -4.67 5.65
CA GLY A 163 -2.03 -5.35 6.79
C GLY A 163 -2.64 -6.71 7.03
N GLY A 164 -2.69 -7.14 8.30
CA GLY A 164 -3.29 -8.40 8.72
C GLY A 164 -2.30 -9.50 9.11
N ILE A 165 -1.02 -9.17 9.27
CA ILE A 165 -0.04 -10.13 9.83
C ILE A 165 -0.33 -10.28 11.33
N PRO A 166 -0.66 -11.49 11.83
CA PRO A 166 -0.84 -11.72 13.26
C PRO A 166 0.48 -11.57 13.99
N ARG A 167 0.44 -11.18 15.27
CA ARG A 167 1.62 -11.06 16.13
C ARG A 167 2.12 -12.44 16.60
N ALA A 168 2.43 -13.31 15.65
CA ALA A 168 2.94 -14.65 15.87
C ALA A 168 4.46 -14.61 16.10
N LYS A 169 4.94 -15.17 17.22
CA LYS A 169 6.37 -15.17 17.58
C LYS A 169 7.27 -15.79 16.50
N VAL A 170 6.79 -16.85 15.84
CA VAL A 170 7.56 -17.57 14.81
C VAL A 170 7.59 -16.86 13.47
N PHE A 171 6.63 -15.96 13.19
CA PHE A 171 6.43 -15.41 11.84
C PHE A 171 7.65 -14.63 11.34
N MET A 172 8.30 -13.81 12.18
CA MET A 172 9.47 -13.05 11.74
C MET A 172 10.64 -13.94 11.32
N ALA A 173 10.82 -15.09 11.96
CA ALA A 173 11.85 -16.05 11.56
C ALA A 173 11.51 -16.70 10.21
N ILE A 174 10.23 -17.02 9.97
CA ILE A 174 9.73 -17.56 8.71
C ILE A 174 9.88 -16.52 7.58
N ALA A 175 9.39 -15.30 7.80
CA ALA A 175 9.47 -14.19 6.87
C ALA A 175 10.93 -13.90 6.45
N ASN A 176 11.87 -13.89 7.40
CA ASN A 176 13.28 -13.71 7.07
C ASN A 176 13.84 -14.82 6.17
N ARG A 177 13.38 -16.07 6.32
CA ARG A 177 13.79 -17.16 5.42
C ARG A 177 13.16 -17.06 4.03
N ILE A 178 11.90 -16.63 3.94
CA ILE A 178 11.19 -16.49 2.67
C ILE A 178 11.71 -15.28 1.86
N TYR A 179 11.83 -14.12 2.50
CA TYR A 179 12.17 -12.87 1.81
C TYR A 179 13.67 -12.60 1.70
N LYS A 180 14.50 -13.19 2.56
CA LYS A 180 15.95 -12.91 2.65
C LYS A 180 16.83 -14.16 2.67
N GLY A 181 16.23 -15.35 2.77
CA GLY A 181 16.96 -16.61 2.91
C GLY A 181 17.58 -17.06 1.60
N ARG A 182 18.91 -17.19 1.59
CA ARG A 182 19.71 -17.69 0.46
C ARG A 182 20.37 -19.02 0.77
N GLY A 183 20.68 -19.81 -0.26
CA GLY A 183 21.32 -21.13 -0.11
C GLY A 183 20.60 -22.03 0.91
N ALA A 184 21.31 -22.55 1.91
CA ALA A 184 20.72 -23.41 2.94
C ALA A 184 19.62 -22.75 3.81
N ARG A 185 19.52 -21.41 3.79
CA ARG A 185 18.46 -20.67 4.51
C ARG A 185 17.21 -20.41 3.67
N TYR A 186 17.27 -20.65 2.36
CA TYR A 186 16.14 -20.47 1.45
C TYR A 186 14.89 -21.20 1.94
N MET A 187 13.74 -20.58 1.69
CA MET A 187 12.43 -21.15 1.94
C MET A 187 11.46 -20.71 0.84
N PRO A 188 10.76 -21.65 0.20
CA PRO A 188 9.66 -21.31 -0.70
C PRO A 188 8.56 -20.57 0.05
N SER A 189 8.09 -19.47 -0.50
CA SER A 189 6.89 -18.74 -0.09
C SER A 189 5.66 -19.66 -0.05
N GLN A 190 5.59 -20.63 -0.96
CA GLN A 190 4.52 -21.62 -1.00
C GLN A 190 4.43 -22.45 0.29
N SER A 191 5.57 -22.71 0.95
CA SER A 191 5.60 -23.37 2.26
C SER A 191 4.82 -22.61 3.33
N LEU A 192 4.78 -21.27 3.24
CA LEU A 192 3.92 -20.45 4.09
C LEU A 192 2.47 -20.53 3.62
N ILE A 193 2.21 -20.27 2.35
CA ILE A 193 0.86 -20.19 1.77
C ILE A 193 0.04 -21.47 2.01
N GLU A 194 0.68 -22.64 1.96
CA GLU A 194 0.02 -23.95 2.13
C GLU A 194 -0.20 -24.36 3.59
N SER A 195 0.54 -23.76 4.53
CA SER A 195 0.37 -24.03 5.96
C SER A 195 -0.89 -23.34 6.49
N ASP A 196 -1.38 -23.82 7.63
CA ASP A 196 -2.56 -23.21 8.25
C ASP A 196 -2.26 -21.81 8.79
N LEU A 197 -1.00 -21.54 9.18
CA LEU A 197 -0.53 -20.18 9.47
C LEU A 197 -0.69 -19.26 8.25
N GLY A 198 -0.23 -19.67 7.06
CA GLY A 198 -0.36 -18.84 5.87
C GLY A 198 -1.80 -18.63 5.44
N LYS A 199 -2.65 -19.66 5.51
CA LYS A 199 -4.09 -19.52 5.23
C LYS A 199 -4.78 -18.54 6.17
N LEU A 200 -4.42 -18.53 7.46
CA LEU A 200 -4.95 -17.56 8.43
C LEU A 200 -4.50 -16.14 8.05
N ILE A 201 -3.21 -15.97 7.72
CA ILE A 201 -2.66 -14.69 7.28
C ILE A 201 -3.38 -14.20 6.03
N LEU A 202 -3.61 -15.05 5.03
CA LEU A 202 -4.29 -14.68 3.79
C LEU A 202 -5.74 -14.23 4.04
N LYS A 203 -6.48 -14.93 4.93
CA LYS A 203 -7.83 -14.50 5.35
C LYS A 203 -7.80 -13.14 6.02
N ASN A 204 -6.81 -12.89 6.88
CA ASN A 204 -6.71 -11.61 7.58
C ASN A 204 -6.21 -10.48 6.66
N PHE A 205 -5.38 -10.80 5.65
CA PHE A 205 -5.04 -9.87 4.56
C PHE A 205 -6.29 -9.48 3.76
N GLU A 206 -7.16 -10.43 3.45
CA GLU A 206 -8.43 -10.14 2.78
C GLU A 206 -9.29 -9.20 3.62
N GLU A 207 -9.46 -9.45 4.92
CA GLU A 207 -10.24 -8.57 5.80
C GLU A 207 -9.67 -7.15 5.90
N VAL A 208 -8.36 -7.02 6.11
CA VAL A 208 -7.71 -5.73 6.33
C VAL A 208 -7.52 -4.94 5.04
N THR A 209 -6.99 -5.59 4.00
CA THR A 209 -6.54 -4.92 2.78
C THR A 209 -7.65 -4.78 1.73
N ALA A 210 -8.64 -5.66 1.71
CA ALA A 210 -9.70 -5.66 0.70
C ALA A 210 -11.09 -5.38 1.28
N ASN A 211 -11.58 -6.20 2.20
CA ASN A 211 -12.96 -6.11 2.68
C ASN A 211 -13.24 -4.80 3.40
N SER A 212 -12.25 -4.23 4.09
CA SER A 212 -12.36 -2.89 4.68
C SER A 212 -12.75 -1.80 3.65
N PHE A 213 -12.34 -1.93 2.38
CA PHE A 213 -12.80 -1.04 1.30
C PHE A 213 -14.24 -1.35 0.87
N GLY A 214 -14.59 -2.62 0.75
CA GLY A 214 -15.97 -3.04 0.52
C GLY A 214 -16.94 -2.54 1.59
N TYR A 215 -16.57 -2.67 2.87
CA TYR A 215 -17.35 -2.18 4.00
C TYR A 215 -17.48 -0.64 4.00
N LEU A 216 -16.42 0.09 3.62
CA LEU A 216 -16.50 1.54 3.43
C LEU A 216 -17.53 1.90 2.34
N LEU A 217 -17.47 1.26 1.18
CA LEU A 217 -18.38 1.51 0.05
C LEU A 217 -19.85 1.25 0.43
N GLU A 218 -20.09 0.17 1.18
CA GLU A 218 -21.41 -0.22 1.68
C GLU A 218 -21.93 0.77 2.75
N ALA A 219 -21.15 0.98 3.82
CA ALA A 219 -21.58 1.77 4.97
C ALA A 219 -21.75 3.26 4.64
N SER A 220 -20.99 3.79 3.69
CA SER A 220 -21.10 5.19 3.26
C SER A 220 -22.22 5.42 2.24
N LYS A 221 -23.00 4.40 1.85
CA LYS A 221 -24.04 4.52 0.82
C LYS A 221 -25.05 5.63 1.12
N THR A 222 -25.65 5.63 2.31
CA THR A 222 -26.65 6.65 2.68
C THR A 222 -26.08 8.07 2.64
N LEU A 223 -24.83 8.24 3.11
CA LEU A 223 -24.12 9.52 3.08
C LEU A 223 -23.85 9.94 1.63
N ARG A 224 -23.39 9.02 0.78
CA ARG A 224 -23.18 9.27 -0.65
C ARG A 224 -24.46 9.68 -1.34
N ASP A 225 -25.55 8.93 -1.16
CA ASP A 225 -26.84 9.23 -1.77
C ASP A 225 -27.33 10.64 -1.34
N ARG A 226 -27.11 11.03 -0.07
CA ARG A 226 -27.43 12.38 0.43
C ARG A 226 -26.58 13.46 -0.25
N VAL A 227 -25.27 13.25 -0.36
CA VAL A 227 -24.35 14.21 -0.98
C VAL A 227 -24.70 14.42 -2.46
N GLU A 228 -24.91 13.33 -3.18
CA GLU A 228 -25.25 13.36 -4.61
C GLU A 228 -26.62 13.99 -4.87
N ALA A 229 -27.63 13.70 -4.02
CA ALA A 229 -28.94 14.34 -4.10
C ALA A 229 -28.89 15.87 -3.85
N ALA A 230 -27.88 16.35 -3.13
CA ALA A 230 -27.63 17.77 -2.91
C ALA A 230 -26.73 18.42 -3.97
N GLY A 231 -26.35 17.68 -5.02
CA GLY A 231 -25.50 18.15 -6.11
C GLY A 231 -24.00 18.12 -5.81
N GLY A 232 -23.58 17.53 -4.69
CA GLY A 232 -22.17 17.24 -4.42
C GLY A 232 -21.73 15.94 -5.10
N GLU A 233 -20.42 15.74 -5.16
CA GLU A 233 -19.82 14.56 -5.77
C GLU A 233 -19.04 13.73 -4.75
N VAL A 234 -19.13 12.40 -4.84
CA VAL A 234 -18.38 11.48 -3.97
C VAL A 234 -17.38 10.67 -4.77
N ARG A 235 -16.17 10.52 -4.23
CA ARG A 235 -15.09 9.68 -4.79
C ARG A 235 -14.51 8.78 -3.73
N TYR A 236 -14.11 7.59 -4.15
CA TYR A 236 -13.37 6.65 -3.33
C TYR A 236 -12.07 6.30 -4.05
N THR A 237 -10.96 6.36 -3.33
CA THR A 237 -9.69 5.82 -3.82
C THR A 237 -9.14 4.80 -2.84
N ALA A 238 -8.32 3.89 -3.35
CA ALA A 238 -7.52 2.99 -2.52
C ALA A 238 -6.13 2.79 -3.13
N TYR A 239 -5.14 2.54 -2.26
CA TYR A 239 -3.79 2.23 -2.70
C TYR A 239 -3.65 0.73 -3.03
N GLY A 240 -3.42 0.44 -4.30
CA GLY A 240 -3.12 -0.88 -4.82
C GLY A 240 -1.61 -1.12 -4.98
N TYR A 241 -1.26 -2.38 -5.18
CA TYR A 241 0.02 -2.79 -5.74
C TYR A 241 -0.23 -4.06 -6.56
N HIS A 242 0.13 -4.02 -7.83
CA HIS A 242 -0.09 -5.12 -8.78
C HIS A 242 0.99 -5.05 -9.88
N GLY A 243 2.25 -4.98 -9.42
CA GLY A 243 3.41 -4.68 -10.26
C GLY A 243 3.37 -3.27 -10.86
N THR A 244 4.43 -2.90 -11.56
CA THR A 244 4.63 -1.55 -12.12
C THR A 244 5.44 -1.63 -13.40
N ARG A 245 5.09 -0.81 -14.38
CA ARG A 245 5.91 -0.62 -15.58
C ARG A 245 7.08 0.30 -15.27
N ILE A 246 8.28 -0.20 -15.48
CA ILE A 246 9.54 0.51 -15.28
C ILE A 246 10.37 0.44 -16.57
N LEU A 247 11.42 1.25 -16.67
CA LEU A 247 12.28 1.23 -17.83
C LEU A 247 13.18 -0.02 -17.82
N ILE A 248 13.01 -0.89 -18.82
CA ILE A 248 13.83 -2.09 -19.07
C ILE A 248 14.20 -2.06 -20.56
N GLU A 249 15.49 -1.99 -20.88
CA GLU A 249 15.98 -1.87 -22.27
C GLU A 249 15.32 -0.71 -23.05
N ASP A 250 15.20 0.46 -22.40
CA ASP A 250 14.57 1.68 -22.95
C ASP A 250 13.05 1.60 -23.22
N GLU A 251 12.39 0.53 -22.79
CA GLU A 251 10.94 0.36 -22.87
C GLU A 251 10.28 0.27 -21.48
N TYR A 252 9.10 0.87 -21.32
CA TYR A 252 8.31 0.71 -20.09
C TYR A 252 7.63 -0.66 -20.07
N ARG A 253 8.24 -1.61 -19.36
CA ARG A 253 7.79 -3.00 -19.25
C ARG A 253 7.29 -3.31 -17.84
N TRP A 254 6.18 -4.04 -17.75
CA TRP A 254 5.62 -4.44 -16.46
C TRP A 254 6.52 -5.46 -15.77
N GLN A 255 6.74 -5.26 -14.49
CA GLN A 255 7.46 -6.16 -13.60
C GLN A 255 6.83 -6.14 -12.20
N THR A 256 7.36 -6.92 -11.27
CA THR A 256 6.90 -6.96 -9.88
C THR A 256 8.02 -7.41 -8.94
N TYR A 257 7.92 -7.02 -7.67
CA TYR A 257 8.56 -7.70 -6.56
C TYR A 257 7.97 -9.11 -6.39
N THR A 258 8.81 -10.12 -6.15
CA THR A 258 8.39 -11.50 -5.93
C THR A 258 9.02 -12.09 -4.66
N ASN A 259 8.27 -12.75 -3.78
CA ASN A 259 6.80 -12.95 -3.79
C ASN A 259 6.09 -11.84 -2.99
N TYR A 260 5.01 -11.28 -3.56
CA TYR A 260 4.13 -10.35 -2.87
C TYR A 260 2.89 -11.06 -2.30
N THR A 261 2.98 -11.54 -1.07
CA THR A 261 1.92 -12.35 -0.41
C THR A 261 0.58 -11.63 -0.28
N GLN A 262 0.57 -10.29 -0.15
CA GLN A 262 -0.67 -9.51 -0.14
C GLN A 262 -1.36 -9.41 -1.51
N GLY A 263 -0.77 -9.96 -2.58
CA GLY A 263 -1.29 -9.79 -3.93
C GLY A 263 -2.71 -10.33 -4.12
N TYR A 264 -3.04 -11.44 -3.45
CA TYR A 264 -4.40 -11.98 -3.45
C TYR A 264 -5.43 -10.97 -2.93
N ALA A 265 -5.13 -10.29 -1.81
CA ALA A 265 -6.00 -9.28 -1.23
C ALA A 265 -6.03 -8.00 -2.09
N LYS A 266 -4.92 -7.63 -2.75
CA LYS A 266 -4.91 -6.48 -3.68
C LYS A 266 -5.77 -6.72 -4.93
N MET A 267 -5.81 -7.94 -5.47
CA MET A 267 -6.77 -8.28 -6.54
C MET A 267 -8.21 -8.27 -6.04
N ALA A 268 -8.47 -8.71 -4.80
CA ALA A 268 -9.80 -8.59 -4.20
C ALA A 268 -10.23 -7.13 -4.01
N LEU A 269 -9.31 -6.25 -3.61
CA LEU A 269 -9.51 -4.80 -3.54
C LEU A 269 -9.90 -4.21 -4.91
N GLU A 270 -9.21 -4.60 -5.99
CA GLU A 270 -9.58 -4.22 -7.37
C GLU A 270 -10.98 -4.70 -7.73
N ASN A 271 -11.36 -5.93 -7.37
CA ASN A 271 -12.70 -6.47 -7.65
C ASN A 271 -13.82 -5.69 -6.94
N PHE A 272 -13.59 -5.19 -5.72
CA PHE A 272 -14.54 -4.30 -5.05
C PHE A 272 -14.73 -2.98 -5.82
N ALA A 273 -13.65 -2.38 -6.30
CA ALA A 273 -13.71 -1.17 -7.10
C ALA A 273 -14.42 -1.40 -8.45
N GLU A 274 -14.13 -2.51 -9.13
CA GLU A 274 -14.80 -2.90 -10.37
C GLU A 274 -16.30 -3.13 -10.17
N SER A 275 -16.68 -3.75 -9.05
CA SER A 275 -18.10 -3.99 -8.73
C SER A 275 -18.83 -2.69 -8.43
N ALA A 276 -18.24 -1.82 -7.61
CA ALA A 276 -18.77 -0.50 -7.30
C ALA A 276 -18.94 0.36 -8.57
N TRP A 277 -18.00 0.30 -9.51
CA TRP A 277 -18.10 0.99 -10.80
C TRP A 277 -19.29 0.53 -11.64
N LYS A 278 -19.61 -0.78 -11.64
CA LYS A 278 -20.79 -1.30 -12.35
C LYS A 278 -22.09 -0.75 -11.78
N ASP A 279 -22.10 -0.40 -10.50
CA ASP A 279 -23.22 0.22 -9.80
C ASP A 279 -23.19 1.76 -9.87
N GLY A 280 -22.28 2.35 -10.66
CA GLY A 280 -22.16 3.80 -10.87
C GLY A 280 -21.33 4.52 -9.81
N VAL A 281 -20.79 3.83 -8.81
CA VAL A 281 -19.97 4.41 -7.75
C VAL A 281 -18.55 4.65 -8.25
N LYS A 282 -18.05 5.89 -8.10
CA LYS A 282 -16.71 6.29 -8.52
C LYS A 282 -15.64 5.84 -7.51
N ALA A 283 -15.30 4.56 -7.57
CA ALA A 283 -14.28 3.93 -6.74
C ALA A 283 -13.09 3.46 -7.57
N THR A 284 -11.88 3.93 -7.26
CA THR A 284 -10.68 3.63 -8.06
C THR A 284 -9.52 3.17 -7.20
N VAL A 285 -8.99 2.00 -7.52
CA VAL A 285 -7.72 1.49 -6.98
C VAL A 285 -6.59 2.03 -7.84
N PHE A 286 -5.65 2.72 -7.22
CA PHE A 286 -4.43 3.17 -7.86
C PHE A 286 -3.30 2.23 -7.52
N ASN A 287 -2.88 1.41 -8.48
CA ASN A 287 -1.72 0.55 -8.37
C ASN A 287 -0.45 1.42 -8.48
N CYS A 288 0.19 1.65 -7.34
CA CYS A 288 1.33 2.55 -7.22
C CYS A 288 2.68 1.78 -7.31
N PRO A 289 3.78 2.48 -7.64
CA PRO A 289 5.11 1.88 -7.71
C PRO A 289 5.60 1.25 -6.41
N GLU A 290 6.62 0.41 -6.54
CA GLU A 290 7.43 -0.02 -5.41
C GLU A 290 8.13 1.18 -4.75
N ILE A 291 7.95 1.35 -3.44
CA ILE A 291 8.69 2.31 -2.63
C ILE A 291 9.16 1.69 -1.32
N ARG A 292 10.17 2.29 -0.71
CA ARG A 292 10.59 1.96 0.65
C ARG A 292 9.78 2.77 1.65
N THR A 293 9.11 2.07 2.55
CA THR A 293 8.34 2.59 3.67
C THR A 293 8.56 1.67 4.87
N ASN A 294 8.07 2.07 6.05
CA ASN A 294 8.10 1.22 7.24
C ASN A 294 7.46 -0.16 7.01
N SER A 295 6.45 -0.28 6.14
CA SER A 295 5.77 -1.55 5.85
C SER A 295 6.47 -2.40 4.79
N SER A 296 7.36 -1.81 3.98
CA SER A 296 8.06 -2.51 2.90
C SER A 296 9.54 -2.80 3.17
N ASP A 297 10.13 -2.26 4.23
CA ASP A 297 11.54 -2.50 4.60
C ASP A 297 11.91 -3.96 4.91
N VAL A 298 10.92 -4.83 5.14
CA VAL A 298 11.15 -6.27 5.26
C VAL A 298 11.46 -6.94 3.91
N PHE A 299 11.06 -6.33 2.79
CA PHE A 299 11.22 -6.86 1.44
C PHE A 299 12.55 -6.42 0.83
N ALA A 300 13.59 -7.25 1.02
CA ALA A 300 14.89 -7.00 0.39
C ALA A 300 14.76 -7.02 -1.14
N GLY A 301 15.31 -6.00 -1.81
CA GLY A 301 15.29 -5.89 -3.27
C GLY A 301 14.08 -5.12 -3.84
N ILE A 302 13.19 -4.60 -2.99
CA ILE A 302 12.08 -3.75 -3.46
C ILE A 302 12.57 -2.50 -4.19
N GLU A 303 13.73 -1.98 -3.79
CA GLU A 303 14.38 -0.82 -4.40
C GLU A 303 14.85 -1.07 -5.84
N LEU A 304 15.05 -2.33 -6.25
CA LEU A 304 15.52 -2.68 -7.59
C LEU A 304 14.51 -2.32 -8.69
N SER A 305 13.24 -2.22 -8.32
CA SER A 305 12.16 -1.77 -9.20
C SER A 305 12.07 -0.23 -9.23
N LEU A 306 12.52 0.45 -8.18
CA LEU A 306 12.44 1.91 -8.04
C LEU A 306 13.60 2.65 -8.73
N LEU A 307 14.82 2.12 -8.65
CA LEU A 307 16.02 2.78 -9.19
C LEU A 307 15.92 3.19 -10.68
N PRO A 308 15.28 2.40 -11.59
CA PRO A 308 15.07 2.80 -12.98
C PRO A 308 14.24 4.08 -13.18
N LEU A 309 13.59 4.61 -12.13
CA LEU A 309 12.94 5.92 -12.17
C LEU A 309 13.93 7.04 -12.53
N LEU A 310 15.21 6.93 -12.14
CA LEU A 310 16.27 7.86 -12.55
C LEU A 310 16.43 7.95 -14.07
N GLN A 311 16.35 6.81 -14.76
CA GLN A 311 16.39 6.78 -16.22
C GLN A 311 15.08 7.28 -16.83
N ALA A 312 13.94 6.98 -16.21
CA ALA A 312 12.65 7.53 -16.64
C ALA A 312 12.62 9.06 -16.60
N PHE A 313 13.22 9.71 -15.59
CA PHE A 313 13.34 11.17 -15.56
C PHE A 313 14.12 11.72 -16.76
N LYS A 314 15.23 11.07 -17.15
CA LYS A 314 15.99 11.46 -18.35
C LYS A 314 15.18 11.24 -19.63
N LYS A 315 14.46 10.12 -19.72
CA LYS A 315 13.65 9.76 -20.90
C LYS A 315 12.45 10.70 -21.11
N GLU A 316 11.81 11.12 -20.03
CA GLU A 316 10.57 11.91 -20.06
C GLU A 316 10.78 13.44 -20.10
N GLY A 317 12.01 13.88 -20.40
CA GLY A 317 12.32 15.29 -20.69
C GLY A 317 13.56 15.83 -19.99
N GLY A 318 14.00 15.21 -18.90
CA GLY A 318 15.17 15.67 -18.15
C GLY A 318 15.01 17.09 -17.60
N GLY A 319 16.10 17.85 -17.59
CA GLY A 319 16.14 19.26 -17.16
C GLY A 319 16.92 19.49 -15.86
N ALA A 320 17.04 20.75 -15.45
CA ALA A 320 17.92 21.16 -14.34
C ALA A 320 17.57 20.48 -13.00
N TRP A 321 16.29 20.25 -12.73
CA TRP A 321 15.86 19.51 -11.53
C TRP A 321 16.29 18.04 -11.59
N VAL A 322 16.16 17.39 -12.75
CA VAL A 322 16.60 16.00 -12.95
C VAL A 322 18.12 15.89 -12.80
N ASP A 323 18.87 16.85 -13.35
CA ASP A 323 20.32 16.90 -13.21
C ASP A 323 20.73 17.08 -11.73
N ALA A 324 20.05 17.96 -11.00
CA ALA A 324 20.28 18.17 -9.58
C ALA A 324 19.94 16.93 -8.73
N LEU A 325 18.83 16.24 -9.04
CA LEU A 325 18.46 14.98 -8.39
C LEU A 325 19.50 13.89 -8.69
N TRP A 326 19.95 13.78 -9.93
CA TRP A 326 21.01 12.85 -10.31
C TRP A 326 22.28 13.09 -9.50
N GLN A 327 22.75 14.34 -9.42
CA GLN A 327 23.93 14.71 -8.63
C GLN A 327 23.74 14.43 -7.13
N LYS A 328 22.53 14.67 -6.59
CA LYS A 328 22.20 14.35 -5.21
C LYS A 328 22.33 12.85 -4.96
N CYS A 329 21.73 12.02 -5.81
CA CYS A 329 21.78 10.57 -5.71
C CYS A 329 23.22 10.03 -5.90
N GLU A 330 24.00 10.60 -6.82
CA GLU A 330 25.42 10.28 -7.00
C GLU A 330 26.23 10.56 -5.73
N GLY A 331 25.98 11.69 -5.08
CA GLY A 331 26.61 12.08 -3.82
C GLY A 331 26.30 11.19 -2.62
N MET A 332 25.34 10.25 -2.73
CA MET A 332 25.03 9.25 -1.70
C MET A 332 25.91 8.00 -1.82
N LEU A 333 26.61 7.84 -2.95
CA LEU A 333 27.47 6.69 -3.24
C LEU A 333 28.88 6.89 -2.67
N LYS A 334 29.64 5.81 -2.61
CA LYS A 334 31.08 5.85 -2.29
C LYS A 334 31.87 6.48 -3.45
N PRO A 335 33.04 7.09 -3.22
CA PRO A 335 33.83 7.74 -4.26
C PRO A 335 34.20 6.84 -5.46
N GLU A 336 34.27 5.53 -5.26
CA GLU A 336 34.58 4.53 -6.28
C GLU A 336 33.36 3.98 -7.04
N ALA A 337 32.15 4.37 -6.66
CA ALA A 337 30.90 3.89 -7.24
C ALA A 337 30.18 5.01 -8.01
N SER A 338 29.37 4.64 -9.00
CA SER A 338 28.55 5.60 -9.78
C SER A 338 27.09 5.17 -9.94
N LEU A 339 26.17 6.12 -10.20
CA LEU A 339 24.78 5.78 -10.51
C LEU A 339 24.66 5.00 -11.80
N GLU A 340 25.51 5.26 -12.80
CA GLU A 340 25.55 4.47 -14.02
C GLU A 340 25.82 2.99 -13.73
N GLU A 341 26.77 2.68 -12.83
CA GLU A 341 27.03 1.30 -12.41
C GLU A 341 25.86 0.69 -11.61
N VAL A 342 25.23 1.47 -10.72
CA VAL A 342 24.02 1.03 -10.00
C VAL A 342 22.92 0.65 -10.99
N LEU A 343 22.65 1.51 -11.97
CA LEU A 343 21.62 1.31 -12.97
C LEU A 343 21.97 0.16 -13.92
N GLN A 344 23.24 -0.05 -14.25
CA GLN A 344 23.66 -1.22 -15.02
C GLN A 344 23.40 -2.51 -14.26
N LYS A 345 23.73 -2.56 -12.95
CA LYS A 345 23.41 -3.72 -12.10
C LYS A 345 21.91 -4.02 -12.06
N VAL A 346 21.07 -2.98 -11.99
CA VAL A 346 19.62 -3.13 -12.05
C VAL A 346 19.19 -3.63 -13.42
N SER A 347 19.72 -3.08 -14.52
CA SER A 347 19.43 -3.56 -15.87
C SER A 347 19.76 -5.04 -16.04
N ASP A 348 20.96 -5.46 -15.63
CA ASP A 348 21.42 -6.86 -15.66
C ASP A 348 20.58 -7.78 -14.76
N TYR A 349 19.99 -7.23 -13.70
CA TYR A 349 19.02 -7.93 -12.86
C TYR A 349 17.70 -8.12 -13.60
N GLN A 350 17.15 -7.04 -14.14
CA GLN A 350 15.86 -7.05 -14.84
C GLN A 350 15.88 -7.97 -16.06
N THR A 351 16.99 -8.04 -16.81
CA THR A 351 17.12 -8.89 -18.00
C THR A 351 17.61 -10.31 -17.70
N SER A 352 17.85 -10.67 -16.44
CA SER A 352 18.39 -11.99 -16.10
C SER A 352 17.37 -13.11 -16.29
N GLU A 353 17.86 -14.29 -16.71
CA GLU A 353 17.03 -15.51 -16.84
C GLU A 353 16.32 -15.88 -15.53
N ALA A 354 16.90 -15.54 -14.37
CA ALA A 354 16.31 -15.77 -13.07
C ALA A 354 15.08 -14.87 -12.79
N MET A 355 14.98 -13.70 -13.42
CA MET A 355 13.91 -12.73 -13.18
C MET A 355 12.81 -12.75 -14.24
N GLN A 356 13.17 -12.97 -15.52
CA GLN A 356 12.23 -12.92 -16.64
C GLN A 356 10.96 -13.78 -16.46
N PRO A 357 11.00 -15.01 -15.88
CA PRO A 357 9.80 -15.81 -15.66
C PRO A 357 8.76 -15.15 -14.74
N PHE A 358 9.19 -14.22 -13.89
CA PHE A 358 8.36 -13.53 -12.91
C PHE A 358 7.62 -12.31 -13.48
N TYR A 359 7.90 -11.92 -14.73
CA TYR A 359 7.17 -10.86 -15.44
C TYR A 359 5.92 -11.41 -16.14
N ASN A 360 5.23 -12.31 -15.45
CA ASN A 360 3.98 -12.92 -15.87
C ASN A 360 2.80 -12.31 -15.09
N PHE A 361 2.09 -11.39 -15.73
CA PHE A 361 0.95 -10.69 -15.13
C PHE A 361 -0.18 -11.64 -14.71
N GLU A 362 -0.54 -12.60 -15.58
CA GLU A 362 -1.67 -13.49 -15.30
C GLU A 362 -1.41 -14.46 -14.14
N ALA A 363 -0.14 -14.81 -13.90
CA ALA A 363 0.26 -15.70 -12.81
C ALA A 363 0.56 -14.97 -11.49
N TRP A 364 0.37 -13.65 -11.44
CA TRP A 364 0.67 -12.86 -10.26
C TRP A 364 -0.33 -13.10 -9.11
N PRO A 365 0.12 -13.17 -7.83
CA PRO A 365 1.51 -13.19 -7.38
C PRO A 365 2.13 -14.60 -7.46
N MET A 366 3.32 -14.71 -8.05
CA MET A 366 4.01 -15.99 -8.23
C MET A 366 4.82 -16.43 -7.00
N PRO A 367 4.91 -17.74 -6.68
CA PRO A 367 5.84 -18.22 -5.66
C PRO A 367 7.29 -17.85 -5.99
N ASN A 368 8.08 -17.46 -4.99
CA ASN A 368 9.52 -17.25 -5.16
C ASN A 368 10.26 -18.56 -5.56
N SER A 369 11.48 -18.41 -6.09
CA SER A 369 12.41 -19.51 -6.33
C SER A 369 13.77 -19.22 -5.67
N ALA A 370 14.59 -20.25 -5.48
CA ALA A 370 15.93 -20.07 -4.89
C ALA A 370 16.80 -19.14 -5.73
N GLU A 371 16.79 -19.33 -7.06
CA GLU A 371 17.55 -18.51 -8.01
C GLU A 371 17.07 -17.05 -8.01
N GLN A 372 15.75 -16.83 -7.97
CA GLN A 372 15.18 -15.50 -7.91
C GLN A 372 15.56 -14.77 -6.61
N VAL A 373 15.47 -15.46 -5.46
CA VAL A 373 15.85 -14.87 -4.17
C VAL A 373 17.34 -14.59 -4.12
N ASP A 374 18.18 -15.51 -4.61
CA ASP A 374 19.63 -15.33 -4.65
C ASP A 374 20.00 -14.11 -5.52
N LYS A 375 19.37 -13.97 -6.70
CA LYS A 375 19.58 -12.84 -7.61
C LYS A 375 19.09 -11.52 -7.01
N THR A 376 17.86 -11.50 -6.47
CA THR A 376 17.25 -10.30 -5.87
C THR A 376 18.02 -9.79 -4.66
N VAL A 377 18.25 -10.67 -3.67
CA VAL A 377 18.96 -10.30 -2.44
C VAL A 377 20.44 -10.04 -2.70
N GLY A 378 21.06 -10.78 -3.63
CA GLY A 378 22.43 -10.53 -4.06
C GLY A 378 22.62 -9.15 -4.67
N THR A 379 21.82 -8.81 -5.69
CA THR A 379 21.88 -7.50 -6.35
C THR A 379 21.54 -6.35 -5.38
N SER A 380 20.50 -6.52 -4.56
CA SER A 380 20.16 -5.57 -3.49
C SER A 380 21.35 -5.28 -2.58
N GLN A 381 22.02 -6.34 -2.10
CA GLN A 381 23.16 -6.20 -1.20
C GLN A 381 24.36 -5.52 -1.87
N GLU A 382 24.65 -5.86 -3.12
CA GLU A 382 25.72 -5.21 -3.89
C GLU A 382 25.46 -3.71 -4.04
N ILE A 383 24.23 -3.30 -4.37
CA ILE A 383 23.87 -1.88 -4.52
C ILE A 383 23.90 -1.16 -3.18
N VAL A 384 23.40 -1.76 -2.10
CA VAL A 384 23.50 -1.19 -0.74
C VAL A 384 24.97 -0.96 -0.36
N ASP A 385 25.87 -1.88 -0.72
CA ASP A 385 27.29 -1.75 -0.41
C ASP A 385 28.03 -0.71 -1.28
N MET A 386 27.39 -0.18 -2.33
CA MET A 386 27.88 0.98 -3.10
C MET A 386 27.58 2.33 -2.42
N HIS A 387 26.71 2.35 -1.40
CA HIS A 387 26.36 3.58 -0.68
C HIS A 387 27.38 3.95 0.40
N SER A 388 27.58 5.24 0.62
CA SER A 388 28.41 5.76 1.72
C SER A 388 27.81 5.43 3.10
N GLU A 389 26.48 5.46 3.21
CA GLU A 389 25.74 5.08 4.41
C GLU A 389 24.70 4.00 4.08
N ARG A 390 24.78 2.84 4.73
CA ARG A 390 23.91 1.68 4.41
C ARG A 390 22.44 1.86 4.77
N ASN A 391 22.13 2.90 5.54
CA ASN A 391 20.78 3.26 6.00
C ASN A 391 20.25 4.54 5.34
N VAL A 392 21.00 5.13 4.40
CA VAL A 392 20.60 6.32 3.65
C VAL A 392 20.82 5.99 2.17
N LEU A 393 19.77 5.46 1.53
CA LEU A 393 19.84 4.91 0.19
C LEU A 393 19.23 5.84 -0.85
N VAL A 394 19.70 5.78 -2.09
CA VAL A 394 19.09 6.48 -3.24
C VAL A 394 17.59 6.19 -3.33
N SER A 395 17.17 4.96 -3.01
CA SER A 395 15.76 4.58 -2.97
C SER A 395 14.93 5.35 -1.94
N ASP A 396 15.53 5.86 -0.87
CA ASP A 396 14.83 6.64 0.16
C ASP A 396 14.50 8.05 -0.36
N GLU A 397 15.39 8.61 -1.17
CA GLU A 397 15.16 9.85 -1.91
C GLU A 397 14.07 9.66 -2.97
N LEU A 398 14.20 8.63 -3.82
CA LEU A 398 13.24 8.35 -4.87
C LEU A 398 11.84 8.04 -4.32
N SER A 399 11.75 7.34 -3.18
CA SER A 399 10.48 7.03 -2.54
C SER A 399 9.71 8.29 -2.16
N GLN A 400 10.39 9.33 -1.67
CA GLN A 400 9.75 10.61 -1.33
C GLN A 400 9.14 11.29 -2.57
N HIS A 401 9.86 11.26 -3.69
CA HIS A 401 9.37 11.80 -4.96
C HIS A 401 8.17 11.01 -5.50
N VAL A 402 8.20 9.67 -5.43
CA VAL A 402 7.06 8.84 -5.83
C VAL A 402 5.84 9.11 -4.95
N VAL A 403 6.00 9.27 -3.63
CA VAL A 403 4.89 9.63 -2.72
C VAL A 403 4.26 10.97 -3.12
N ALA A 404 5.09 12.00 -3.40
CA ALA A 404 4.58 13.29 -3.85
C ALA A 404 3.86 13.20 -5.20
N ALA A 405 4.47 12.52 -6.17
CA ALA A 405 3.91 12.34 -7.52
C ALA A 405 2.58 11.60 -7.51
N THR A 406 2.50 10.49 -6.79
CA THR A 406 1.27 9.69 -6.69
C THR A 406 0.15 10.47 -6.00
N GLY A 407 0.46 11.29 -4.99
CA GLY A 407 -0.51 12.22 -4.40
C GLY A 407 -1.13 13.16 -5.44
N MET A 408 -0.30 13.85 -6.23
CA MET A 408 -0.74 14.73 -7.31
C MET A 408 -1.57 14.01 -8.36
N LEU A 409 -1.08 12.86 -8.84
CA LEU A 409 -1.74 12.07 -9.88
C LEU A 409 -3.10 11.53 -9.43
N MET A 410 -3.17 10.95 -8.23
CA MET A 410 -4.43 10.43 -7.68
C MET A 410 -5.43 11.55 -7.43
N PHE A 411 -5.00 12.69 -6.89
CA PHE A 411 -5.90 13.80 -6.62
C PHE A 411 -6.49 14.40 -7.90
N GLY A 412 -5.66 14.56 -8.93
CA GLY A 412 -6.11 15.00 -10.25
C GLY A 412 -7.07 14.00 -10.90
N GLU A 413 -6.69 12.72 -10.94
CA GLU A 413 -7.47 11.67 -11.58
C GLU A 413 -8.80 11.36 -10.86
N ALA A 414 -8.84 11.48 -9.53
CA ALA A 414 -10.06 11.23 -8.75
C ALA A 414 -11.23 12.14 -9.14
N SER A 415 -10.98 13.32 -9.73
CA SER A 415 -12.04 14.20 -10.23
C SER A 415 -12.87 13.52 -11.33
N GLN A 416 -12.22 12.92 -12.32
CA GLN A 416 -12.87 12.26 -13.45
C GLN A 416 -12.16 10.94 -13.77
N PRO A 417 -12.30 9.91 -12.91
CA PRO A 417 -11.48 8.71 -13.02
C PRO A 417 -11.82 7.92 -14.28
N GLU A 418 -10.79 7.49 -15.02
CA GLU A 418 -10.90 6.71 -16.26
C GLU A 418 -11.29 5.24 -16.02
N GLY A 419 -11.09 4.73 -14.80
CA GLY A 419 -11.40 3.33 -14.50
C GLY A 419 -11.38 2.96 -13.00
N PRO A 420 -11.83 1.74 -12.68
CA PRO A 420 -11.83 1.21 -11.31
C PRO A 420 -10.45 0.75 -10.80
N ALA A 421 -9.50 0.49 -11.71
CA ALA A 421 -8.15 0.09 -11.38
C ALA A 421 -7.17 0.69 -12.41
N LEU A 422 -6.23 1.51 -11.94
CA LEU A 422 -5.31 2.30 -12.77
C LEU A 422 -3.87 2.19 -12.24
N TRP A 423 -2.90 2.07 -13.14
CA TRP A 423 -1.48 2.00 -12.77
C TRP A 423 -0.80 3.36 -12.91
N LEU A 424 -0.10 3.76 -11.85
CA LEU A 424 0.73 4.96 -11.81
C LEU A 424 2.19 4.56 -12.02
N ASP A 425 2.54 4.28 -13.27
CA ASP A 425 3.85 3.75 -13.64
C ASP A 425 4.96 4.83 -13.68
N HIS A 426 6.21 4.40 -13.84
CA HIS A 426 7.38 5.30 -13.83
C HIS A 426 7.34 6.38 -14.92
N ASP A 427 6.72 6.11 -16.06
CA ASP A 427 6.53 7.11 -17.13
C ASP A 427 5.73 8.31 -16.62
N LEU A 428 4.57 8.06 -16.03
CA LEU A 428 3.68 9.12 -15.57
C LEU A 428 4.21 9.81 -14.31
N VAL A 429 4.81 9.06 -13.40
CA VAL A 429 5.50 9.61 -12.21
C VAL A 429 6.61 10.57 -12.63
N ALA A 430 7.44 10.18 -13.60
CA ALA A 430 8.51 11.03 -14.12
C ALA A 430 7.95 12.31 -14.75
N LYS A 431 6.97 12.20 -15.65
CA LYS A 431 6.32 13.35 -16.30
C LYS A 431 5.74 14.33 -15.28
N ARG A 432 5.07 13.83 -14.23
CA ARG A 432 4.44 14.68 -13.21
C ARG A 432 5.47 15.47 -12.40
N LEU A 433 6.57 14.84 -12.01
CA LEU A 433 7.61 15.50 -11.23
C LEU A 433 8.39 16.52 -12.07
N ILE A 434 8.66 16.21 -13.34
CA ILE A 434 9.27 17.16 -14.27
C ILE A 434 8.33 18.36 -14.48
N GLN A 435 7.03 18.13 -14.66
CA GLN A 435 6.04 19.21 -14.78
C GLN A 435 5.99 20.08 -13.52
N GLU A 436 6.07 19.49 -12.34
CA GLU A 436 6.03 20.21 -11.06
C GLU A 436 7.27 21.09 -10.85
N HIS A 437 8.46 20.60 -11.23
CA HIS A 437 9.73 21.28 -10.98
C HIS A 437 10.30 22.03 -12.18
N GLY A 438 9.68 21.92 -13.35
CA GLY A 438 10.08 22.59 -14.59
C GLY A 438 9.38 23.92 -14.87
N ALA A 439 8.44 24.32 -14.01
CA ALA A 439 7.68 25.58 -14.11
C ALA A 439 8.45 26.79 -13.57
#